data_AF-X1VE76-F1
#
_entry.id   AF-X1VE76-F1
#
_cell.length_a   1.000
_cell.length_b   1.000
_cell.length_c   1.000
_cell.angle_alpha   90.00
_cell.angle_beta   90.00
_cell.angle_gamma   90.00
#
_symmetry.space_group_name_H-M   'P 1'
#
loop_
_entity.id
_entity.type
_entity.pdbx_description
1 polymer ?
#
loop_
_entity_poly.entity_id
_entity_poly.type
_entity_poly.pdbx_seq_one_letter_code
_entity_poly.pdbx_strand_id
1 'polypeptide(L)'
;SEGKLMGIPYYTYTLIQIYRQDVFDHPTERANFKAKYGYELAPATTWEQIVDQGEFFTRKAGELLKGETLDHDIYGLSMMAGRFPHVQDEVGARIWSKGGHWASPVRDAAGNLIGFTVTEEDKEIMEWACDNYVKCMPYTPPGTLAGYWDFSAAQFEAGNTMVIPSIYTSLWNWSSGVEDKVPGAKAVAVPTPGVRPYCGAFHFSPSVDSKNPEASYWLLKYIGSYICQKEMGEEGWSIVRRDVLEDPKYKAPDWYRQF
;
A
#
# COMPACT_ATOMS: atom_id res chain seq x y z
N SER A 1 -14.94 -12.21 -24.59
CA SER A 1 -13.46 -12.15 -24.66
C SER A 1 -12.94 -13.56 -24.97
N GLU A 2 -12.81 -13.88 -26.26
CA GLU A 2 -12.26 -15.16 -26.77
C GLU A 2 -10.73 -15.08 -26.85
N GLY A 3 -10.06 -14.78 -25.72
CA GLY A 3 -8.59 -14.60 -25.70
C GLY A 3 -8.06 -13.35 -26.42
N LYS A 4 -8.93 -12.41 -26.82
CA LYS A 4 -8.53 -11.14 -27.44
C LYS A 4 -7.94 -10.19 -26.40
N LEU A 5 -6.77 -9.62 -26.68
CA LEU A 5 -6.15 -8.56 -25.89
C LEU A 5 -7.00 -7.28 -26.00
N MET A 6 -7.61 -6.86 -24.89
CA MET A 6 -8.52 -5.70 -24.88
C MET A 6 -7.85 -4.39 -24.48
N GLY A 7 -6.67 -4.46 -23.88
CA GLY A 7 -5.92 -3.28 -23.44
C GLY A 7 -4.47 -3.61 -23.10
N ILE A 8 -3.64 -2.56 -23.05
CA ILE A 8 -2.21 -2.65 -22.75
C ILE A 8 -1.99 -2.07 -21.33
N PRO A 9 -1.32 -2.82 -20.43
CA PRO A 9 -0.95 -2.30 -19.11
C PRO A 9 -0.12 -1.01 -19.24
N TYR A 10 -0.37 -0.04 -18.37
CA TYR A 10 0.33 1.25 -18.36
C TYR A 10 1.02 1.49 -17.02
N TYR A 11 0.25 1.33 -15.95
CA TYR A 11 0.64 1.63 -14.58
C TYR A 11 0.16 0.49 -13.70
N THR A 12 0.99 0.04 -12.77
CA THR A 12 0.62 -0.98 -11.79
C THR A 12 1.06 -0.52 -10.44
N TYR A 13 0.37 -0.95 -9.40
CA TYR A 13 0.74 -0.66 -8.03
C TYR A 13 0.52 -1.90 -7.19
N THR A 14 1.40 -2.07 -6.21
CA THR A 14 1.20 -3.03 -5.13
C THR A 14 0.99 -2.23 -3.85
N LEU A 15 0.15 -2.71 -2.93
CA LEU A 15 0.11 -2.10 -1.61
C LEU A 15 1.32 -2.56 -0.80
N ILE A 16 1.97 -1.60 -0.15
CA ILE A 16 3.13 -1.78 0.72
C ILE A 16 2.82 -1.24 2.10
N GLN A 17 3.50 -1.79 3.11
CA GLN A 17 3.59 -1.20 4.43
C GLN A 17 4.76 -0.20 4.43
N ILE A 18 4.57 0.97 5.03
CA ILE A 18 5.64 1.93 5.28
C ILE A 18 5.73 2.17 6.78
N TYR A 19 6.95 2.24 7.33
CA TYR A 19 7.13 2.50 8.77
C TYR A 19 8.36 3.34 9.06
N ARG A 20 8.37 3.96 10.25
CA ARG A 20 9.50 4.73 10.79
C ARG A 20 10.58 3.81 11.37
N GLN A 21 11.57 3.45 10.54
CA GLN A 21 12.69 2.61 10.96
C GLN A 21 13.48 3.21 12.12
N ASP A 22 13.70 4.51 12.14
CA ASP A 22 14.44 5.17 13.23
C ASP A 22 13.75 5.06 14.60
N VAL A 23 12.43 4.85 14.61
CA VAL A 23 11.65 4.58 15.83
C VAL A 23 11.70 3.10 16.17
N PHE A 24 11.55 2.22 15.17
CA PHE A 24 11.60 0.77 15.36
C PHE A 24 12.96 0.27 15.83
N ASP A 25 14.04 0.92 15.40
CA ASP A 25 15.40 0.58 15.79
C ASP A 25 15.80 1.19 17.15
N HIS A 26 14.98 2.07 17.72
CA HIS A 26 15.30 2.74 18.97
C HIS A 26 15.23 1.78 20.16
N PRO A 27 16.30 1.66 20.99
CA PRO A 27 16.39 0.64 22.04
C PRO A 27 15.27 0.74 23.08
N THR A 28 14.86 1.96 23.45
CA THR A 28 13.76 2.19 24.39
C THR A 28 12.43 1.69 23.83
N GLU A 29 12.13 1.96 22.55
CA GLU A 29 10.85 1.55 21.97
C GLU A 29 10.77 0.05 21.79
N ARG A 30 11.88 -0.58 21.38
CA ARG A 30 11.98 -2.05 21.32
C ARG A 30 11.75 -2.70 22.68
N ALA A 31 12.39 -2.19 23.73
CA ALA A 31 12.24 -2.72 25.08
C ALA A 31 10.80 -2.56 25.60
N ASN A 32 10.20 -1.38 25.40
CA ASN A 32 8.84 -1.08 25.83
C ASN A 32 7.81 -1.92 25.06
N PHE A 33 7.97 -2.06 23.75
CA PHE A 33 7.09 -2.88 22.91
C PHE A 33 7.13 -4.34 23.35
N LYS A 34 8.34 -4.90 23.51
CA LYS A 34 8.52 -6.29 23.96
C LYS A 34 7.95 -6.51 25.36
N ALA A 35 8.11 -5.56 26.27
CA ALA A 35 7.52 -5.65 27.59
C ALA A 35 5.98 -5.67 27.57
N LYS A 36 5.36 -4.93 26.63
CA LYS A 36 3.90 -4.85 26.50
C LYS A 36 3.29 -6.06 25.79
N TYR A 37 3.86 -6.49 24.67
CA TYR A 37 3.26 -7.52 23.79
C TYR A 37 3.95 -8.88 23.84
N GLY A 38 5.11 -8.99 24.47
CA GLY A 38 5.82 -10.26 24.64
C GLY A 38 6.62 -10.74 23.43
N TYR A 39 6.72 -9.94 22.36
CA TYR A 39 7.53 -10.24 21.16
C TYR A 39 8.34 -9.02 20.69
N GLU A 40 9.36 -9.26 19.86
CA GLU A 40 10.24 -8.19 19.36
C GLU A 40 9.49 -7.24 18.40
N LEU A 41 9.73 -5.94 18.54
CA LEU A 41 9.28 -4.95 17.58
C LEU A 41 10.00 -5.16 16.24
N ALA A 42 9.22 -5.39 15.19
CA ALA A 42 9.67 -5.61 13.82
C ALA A 42 8.57 -5.19 12.84
N PRO A 43 8.86 -5.01 11.54
CA PRO A 43 7.83 -4.78 10.53
C PRO A 43 6.76 -5.88 10.60
N ALA A 44 5.49 -5.49 10.43
CA ALA A 44 4.38 -6.40 10.67
C ALA A 44 4.30 -7.45 9.57
N THR A 45 4.27 -8.72 9.96
CA THR A 45 4.02 -9.85 9.06
C THR A 45 2.60 -10.40 9.18
N THR A 46 1.88 -10.00 10.24
CA THR A 46 0.43 -10.26 10.42
C THR A 46 -0.34 -8.96 10.62
N TRP A 47 -1.65 -8.97 10.34
CA TRP A 47 -2.52 -7.81 10.55
C TRP A 47 -2.87 -7.57 12.01
N GLU A 48 -2.71 -8.57 12.87
CA GLU A 48 -2.81 -8.42 14.32
C GLU A 48 -1.63 -7.60 14.86
N GLN A 49 -0.42 -7.80 14.33
CA GLN A 49 0.74 -6.96 14.66
C GLN A 49 0.55 -5.50 14.25
N ILE A 50 -0.20 -5.23 13.17
CA ILE A 50 -0.57 -3.85 12.79
C ILE A 50 -1.43 -3.20 13.89
N VAL A 51 -2.38 -3.93 14.46
CA VAL A 51 -3.22 -3.43 15.56
C VAL A 51 -2.36 -3.14 16.80
N ASP A 52 -1.48 -4.09 17.18
CA ASP A 52 -0.56 -3.92 18.30
C ASP A 52 0.38 -2.72 18.10
N GLN A 53 0.92 -2.54 16.90
CA GLN A 53 1.77 -1.40 16.55
C GLN A 53 0.98 -0.09 16.59
N GLY A 54 -0.26 -0.09 16.08
CA GLY A 54 -1.15 1.07 16.14
C GLY A 54 -1.41 1.51 17.56
N GLU A 55 -1.77 0.58 18.43
CA GLU A 55 -1.96 0.84 19.85
C GLU A 55 -0.66 1.26 20.53
N PHE A 56 0.45 0.57 20.23
CA PHE A 56 1.72 0.85 20.85
C PHE A 56 2.23 2.25 20.52
N PHE A 57 2.10 2.73 19.30
CA PHE A 57 2.70 4.00 18.89
C PHE A 57 1.80 5.22 19.08
N THR A 58 0.50 5.01 19.31
CA THR A 58 -0.41 6.13 19.57
C THR A 58 -0.08 6.78 20.92
N ARG A 59 0.18 8.10 20.89
CA ARG A 59 0.60 8.90 22.03
C ARG A 59 -0.03 10.30 21.99
N LYS A 60 -0.23 10.89 23.17
CA LYS A 60 -0.62 12.27 23.37
C LYS A 60 0.59 13.17 23.52
N ALA A 61 0.40 14.45 23.22
CA ALA A 61 1.37 15.48 23.58
C ALA A 61 1.76 15.38 25.06
N GLY A 62 3.05 15.50 25.35
CA GLY A 62 3.63 15.33 26.69
C GLY A 62 4.08 13.89 27.00
N GLU A 63 3.67 12.88 26.24
CA GLU A 63 4.20 11.53 26.38
C GLU A 63 5.59 11.40 25.72
N LEU A 64 6.28 10.29 25.98
CA LEU A 64 7.63 10.04 25.46
C LEU A 64 7.60 9.22 24.18
N LEU A 65 8.42 9.63 23.21
CA LEU A 65 8.82 8.86 22.03
C LEU A 65 10.33 8.94 21.89
N LYS A 66 11.01 7.79 21.79
CA LYS A 66 12.49 7.73 21.77
C LYS A 66 13.15 8.42 22.98
N GLY A 67 12.43 8.48 24.10
CA GLY A 67 12.86 9.18 25.32
C GLY A 67 12.71 10.71 25.29
N GLU A 68 12.17 11.27 24.22
CA GLU A 68 11.91 12.70 24.08
C GLU A 68 10.41 13.00 24.30
N THR A 69 10.12 14.15 24.91
CA THR A 69 8.74 14.59 25.14
C THR A 69 8.12 15.12 23.85
N LEU A 70 6.96 14.58 23.50
CA LEU A 70 6.18 15.02 22.35
C LEU A 70 5.54 16.39 22.59
N ASP A 71 5.54 17.25 21.58
CA ASP A 71 4.87 18.55 21.56
C ASP A 71 3.46 18.50 20.92
N HIS A 72 3.14 17.40 20.24
CA HIS A 72 1.83 17.12 19.64
C HIS A 72 1.45 15.64 19.78
N ASP A 73 0.20 15.31 19.46
CA ASP A 73 -0.29 13.93 19.42
C ASP A 73 0.35 13.16 18.25
N ILE A 74 0.74 11.91 18.51
CA ILE A 74 1.21 10.97 17.51
C ILE A 74 0.21 9.82 17.39
N TYR A 75 -0.06 9.38 16.17
CA TYR A 75 -0.96 8.27 15.88
C TYR A 75 -0.15 7.07 15.41
N GLY A 76 -0.53 5.86 15.84
CA GLY A 76 0.24 4.69 15.45
C GLY A 76 0.12 4.39 13.95
N LEU A 77 -1.06 4.62 13.37
CA LEU A 77 -1.40 4.21 12.01
C LEU A 77 -1.85 5.40 11.15
N SER A 78 -1.53 5.35 9.86
CA SER A 78 -2.11 6.23 8.84
C SER A 78 -2.85 5.38 7.81
N MET A 79 -4.14 5.65 7.59
CA MET A 79 -5.03 4.81 6.77
C MET A 79 -5.85 5.66 5.78
N MET A 80 -6.43 5.01 4.76
CA MET A 80 -7.20 5.62 3.68
C MET A 80 -8.70 5.32 3.81
N ALA A 81 -9.30 5.67 4.96
CA ALA A 81 -10.67 5.30 5.31
C ALA A 81 -11.78 6.18 4.69
N GLY A 82 -11.41 7.08 3.78
CA GLY A 82 -12.34 7.87 2.98
C GLY A 82 -13.35 7.03 2.20
N ARG A 83 -14.54 7.58 1.99
CA ARG A 83 -15.64 6.92 1.26
C ARG A 83 -15.28 6.73 -0.22
N PHE A 84 -14.89 5.51 -0.56
CA PHE A 84 -14.50 5.03 -1.90
C PHE A 84 -13.23 5.69 -2.48
N PRO A 85 -12.54 4.99 -3.42
CA PRO A 85 -12.40 3.53 -3.49
C PRO A 85 -11.37 3.00 -2.47
N HIS A 86 -10.55 3.86 -1.86
CA HIS A 86 -9.33 3.48 -1.16
C HIS A 86 -9.53 2.56 0.07
N VAL A 87 -10.61 2.77 0.83
CA VAL A 87 -11.01 1.86 1.91
C VAL A 87 -11.23 0.42 1.41
N GLN A 88 -11.73 0.24 0.17
CA GLN A 88 -11.92 -1.09 -0.42
C GLN A 88 -10.59 -1.74 -0.77
N ASP A 89 -9.58 -0.96 -1.18
CA ASP A 89 -8.25 -1.47 -1.47
C ASP A 89 -7.55 -1.94 -0.18
N GLU A 90 -7.66 -1.19 0.92
CA GLU A 90 -7.07 -1.58 2.21
C GLU A 90 -7.76 -2.80 2.85
N VAL A 91 -9.08 -2.91 2.72
CA VAL A 91 -9.82 -4.12 3.12
C VAL A 91 -9.49 -5.28 2.16
N GLY A 92 -9.38 -5.01 0.86
CA GLY A 92 -8.96 -5.99 -0.15
C GLY A 92 -7.57 -6.56 0.13
N ALA A 93 -6.64 -5.73 0.60
CA ALA A 93 -5.31 -6.16 1.04
C ALA A 93 -5.40 -7.21 2.14
N ARG A 94 -6.25 -6.98 3.15
CA ARG A 94 -6.50 -7.93 4.24
C ARG A 94 -7.10 -9.22 3.71
N ILE A 95 -8.14 -9.14 2.88
CA ILE A 95 -8.81 -10.32 2.32
C ILE A 95 -7.82 -11.17 1.50
N TRP A 96 -7.11 -10.57 0.57
CA TRP A 96 -6.17 -11.29 -0.30
C TRP A 96 -4.96 -11.82 0.45
N SER A 97 -4.54 -11.15 1.52
CA SER A 97 -3.43 -11.62 2.37
C SER A 97 -3.73 -12.93 3.09
N LYS A 98 -5.00 -13.32 3.20
CA LYS A 98 -5.46 -14.61 3.75
C LYS A 98 -5.95 -15.57 2.65
N GLY A 99 -5.79 -15.22 1.38
CA GLY A 99 -6.25 -16.03 0.25
C GLY A 99 -7.75 -15.95 -0.04
N GLY A 100 -8.49 -15.06 0.64
CA GLY A 100 -9.91 -14.84 0.37
C GLY A 100 -10.15 -14.03 -0.90
N HIS A 101 -11.39 -14.05 -1.39
CA HIS A 101 -11.81 -13.34 -2.60
C HIS A 101 -13.13 -12.63 -2.39
N TRP A 102 -13.28 -11.42 -2.93
CA TRP A 102 -14.57 -10.72 -2.98
C TRP A 102 -15.66 -11.55 -3.68
N ALA A 103 -15.27 -12.25 -4.74
CA ALA A 103 -16.05 -13.29 -5.40
C ALA A 103 -15.12 -14.11 -6.30
N SER A 104 -15.43 -15.39 -6.47
CA SER A 104 -14.70 -16.31 -7.35
C SER A 104 -15.52 -16.64 -8.60
N PRO A 105 -14.92 -16.68 -9.80
CA PRO A 105 -15.63 -17.05 -11.02
C PRO A 105 -16.00 -18.53 -11.02
N VAL A 106 -17.24 -18.84 -11.39
CA VAL A 106 -17.69 -20.21 -11.63
C VAL A 106 -17.64 -20.47 -13.14
N ARG A 107 -16.98 -21.56 -13.53
CA ARG A 107 -16.84 -21.95 -14.95
C ARG A 107 -17.45 -23.32 -15.20
N ASP A 108 -18.03 -23.52 -16.37
CA ASP A 108 -18.51 -24.83 -16.82
C ASP A 108 -17.33 -25.75 -17.22
N ALA A 109 -17.64 -26.99 -17.63
CA ALA A 109 -16.62 -27.97 -18.06
C ALA A 109 -15.84 -27.55 -19.32
N ALA A 110 -16.38 -26.63 -20.12
CA ALA A 110 -15.72 -26.05 -21.28
C ALA A 110 -14.90 -24.79 -20.94
N GLY A 111 -14.93 -24.35 -19.67
CA GLY A 111 -14.23 -23.16 -19.17
C GLY A 111 -14.99 -21.85 -19.34
N ASN A 112 -16.25 -21.87 -19.80
CA ASN A 112 -17.05 -20.65 -19.97
C ASN A 112 -17.46 -20.10 -18.60
N LEU A 113 -17.38 -18.78 -18.42
CA LEU A 113 -17.85 -18.11 -17.22
C LEU A 113 -19.39 -18.21 -17.15
N ILE A 114 -19.91 -18.85 -16.10
CA ILE A 114 -21.36 -19.05 -15.89
C ILE A 114 -21.91 -18.34 -14.66
N GLY A 115 -21.03 -17.77 -13.82
CA GLY A 115 -21.44 -16.99 -12.66
C GLY A 115 -20.28 -16.65 -11.74
N PHE A 116 -20.63 -16.11 -10.58
CA PHE A 116 -19.70 -15.83 -9.49
C PHE A 116 -20.25 -16.46 -8.21
N THR A 117 -19.36 -16.88 -7.33
CA THR A 117 -19.72 -17.42 -6.01
C THR A 117 -18.87 -16.77 -4.93
N VAL A 118 -19.40 -16.74 -3.72
CA VAL A 118 -18.69 -16.36 -2.50
C VAL A 118 -18.81 -17.56 -1.58
N THR A 119 -17.68 -18.18 -1.23
CA THR A 119 -17.65 -19.35 -0.35
C THR A 119 -17.89 -18.93 1.11
N GLU A 120 -18.20 -19.88 2.00
CA GLU A 120 -18.27 -19.56 3.44
C GLU A 120 -16.91 -19.12 3.98
N GLU A 121 -15.81 -19.70 3.51
CA GLU A 121 -14.45 -19.27 3.84
C GLU A 121 -14.18 -17.82 3.40
N ASP A 122 -14.60 -17.44 2.19
CA ASP A 122 -14.49 -16.05 1.72
C ASP A 122 -15.25 -15.09 2.65
N LYS A 123 -16.45 -15.46 3.11
CA LYS A 123 -17.27 -14.64 4.03
C LYS A 123 -16.58 -14.46 5.38
N GLU A 124 -16.07 -15.53 5.97
CA GLU A 124 -15.33 -15.48 7.25
C GLU A 124 -14.11 -14.57 7.15
N ILE A 125 -13.37 -14.64 6.03
CA ILE A 125 -12.22 -13.76 5.78
C ILE A 125 -12.66 -12.31 5.59
N MET A 126 -13.76 -12.05 4.87
CA MET A 126 -14.30 -10.69 4.71
C MET A 126 -14.72 -10.07 6.04
N GLU A 127 -15.43 -10.83 6.88
CA GLU A 127 -15.84 -10.38 8.21
C GLU A 127 -14.62 -10.06 9.08
N TRP A 128 -13.64 -10.98 9.13
CA TRP A 128 -12.38 -10.74 9.84
C TRP A 128 -11.63 -9.50 9.30
N ALA A 129 -11.62 -9.28 7.98
CA ALA A 129 -10.92 -8.16 7.37
C ALA A 129 -11.56 -6.82 7.76
N CYS A 130 -12.89 -6.74 7.75
CA CYS A 130 -13.65 -5.59 8.23
C CYS A 130 -13.41 -5.35 9.73
N ASP A 131 -13.46 -6.39 10.55
CA ASP A 131 -13.23 -6.28 12.00
C ASP A 131 -11.80 -5.82 12.33
N ASN A 132 -10.78 -6.38 11.66
CA ASN A 132 -9.41 -5.95 11.82
C ASN A 132 -9.23 -4.48 11.39
N TYR A 133 -9.85 -4.08 10.28
CA TYR A 133 -9.82 -2.70 9.81
C TYR A 133 -10.42 -1.74 10.83
N VAL A 134 -11.59 -2.07 11.39
CA VAL A 134 -12.24 -1.26 12.44
C VAL A 134 -11.38 -1.19 13.71
N LYS A 135 -10.72 -2.27 14.11
CA LYS A 135 -9.78 -2.28 15.26
C LYS A 135 -8.59 -1.35 15.08
N CYS A 136 -8.19 -1.05 13.84
CA CYS A 136 -7.11 -0.11 13.56
C CYS A 136 -7.54 1.35 13.70
N MET A 137 -8.82 1.67 13.45
CA MET A 137 -9.34 3.04 13.36
C MET A 137 -9.06 3.93 14.59
N PRO A 138 -9.12 3.44 15.85
CA PRO A 138 -8.82 4.26 17.02
C PRO A 138 -7.38 4.84 17.05
N TYR A 139 -6.47 4.25 16.28
CA TYR A 139 -5.05 4.60 16.23
C TYR A 139 -4.69 5.47 15.02
N THR A 140 -5.69 6.06 14.37
CA THR A 140 -5.54 6.88 13.17
C THR A 140 -5.81 8.37 13.46
N PRO A 141 -5.19 9.31 12.71
CA PRO A 141 -5.41 10.73 12.92
C PRO A 141 -6.86 11.18 12.70
N PRO A 142 -7.29 12.28 13.33
CA PRO A 142 -8.54 12.96 13.00
C PRO A 142 -8.61 13.27 11.51
N GLY A 143 -9.79 13.05 10.91
CA GLY A 143 -9.99 13.25 9.46
C GLY A 143 -9.81 11.99 8.62
N THR A 144 -9.31 10.89 9.18
CA THR A 144 -9.09 9.61 8.46
C THR A 144 -10.33 9.10 7.70
N LEU A 145 -11.54 9.29 8.25
CA LEU A 145 -12.80 8.89 7.59
C LEU A 145 -13.15 9.69 6.32
N ALA A 146 -12.46 10.80 6.08
CA ALA A 146 -12.51 11.57 4.84
C ALA A 146 -11.16 11.54 4.09
N GLY A 147 -10.17 10.85 4.64
CA GLY A 147 -8.80 10.81 4.16
C GLY A 147 -8.60 9.72 3.11
N TYR A 148 -7.88 10.07 2.05
CA TYR A 148 -7.47 9.13 1.02
C TYR A 148 -5.95 8.93 1.09
N TRP A 149 -5.37 8.56 -0.04
CA TRP A 149 -3.94 8.34 -0.16
C TRP A 149 -3.11 9.60 0.12
N ASP A 150 -3.62 10.77 -0.22
CA ASP A 150 -2.96 12.08 -0.04
C ASP A 150 -2.88 12.42 1.44
N PHE A 151 -4.00 12.26 2.14
CA PHE A 151 -4.08 12.39 3.58
C PHE A 151 -3.13 11.40 4.26
N SER A 152 -3.20 10.12 3.88
CA SER A 152 -2.40 9.09 4.54
C SER A 152 -0.89 9.33 4.38
N ALA A 153 -0.45 9.63 3.16
CA ALA A 153 0.94 9.96 2.86
C ALA A 153 1.38 11.23 3.60
N ALA A 154 0.58 12.29 3.60
CA ALA A 154 0.91 13.56 4.25
C ALA A 154 1.00 13.43 5.78
N GLN A 155 0.14 12.63 6.42
CA GLN A 155 0.23 12.39 7.87
C GLN A 155 1.52 11.66 8.26
N PHE A 156 1.98 10.72 7.43
CA PHE A 156 3.25 10.04 7.65
C PHE A 156 4.45 10.95 7.36
N GLU A 157 4.41 11.65 6.23
CA GLU A 157 5.44 12.60 5.81
C GLU A 157 5.64 13.73 6.84
N ALA A 158 4.56 14.22 7.46
CA ALA A 158 4.64 15.23 8.52
C ALA A 158 5.20 14.69 9.84
N GLY A 159 5.39 13.38 9.99
CA GLY A 159 5.83 12.75 11.23
C GLY A 159 4.72 12.46 12.24
N ASN A 160 3.45 12.69 11.89
CA ASN A 160 2.32 12.49 12.81
C ASN A 160 1.97 11.01 13.02
N THR A 161 2.49 10.12 12.17
CA THR A 161 2.20 8.67 12.22
C THR A 161 3.45 7.82 12.11
N MET A 162 3.40 6.61 12.68
CA MET A 162 4.55 5.69 12.71
C MET A 162 4.51 4.59 11.66
N VAL A 163 3.31 4.16 11.25
CA VAL A 163 3.09 3.09 10.29
C VAL A 163 1.97 3.47 9.32
N ILE A 164 2.20 3.32 8.02
CA ILE A 164 1.14 3.18 7.03
C ILE A 164 0.97 1.67 6.77
N PRO A 165 -0.16 1.04 7.18
CA PRO A 165 -0.33 -0.41 7.04
C PRO A 165 -0.35 -0.89 5.59
N SER A 166 -0.94 -0.09 4.71
CA SER A 166 -1.12 -0.38 3.30
C SER A 166 -1.29 0.89 2.49
N ILE A 167 -0.40 1.14 1.53
CA ILE A 167 -0.50 2.24 0.57
C ILE A 167 0.14 1.85 -0.76
N TYR A 168 -0.26 2.51 -1.84
CA TYR A 168 0.25 2.22 -3.18
C TYR A 168 1.76 2.47 -3.27
N THR A 169 2.52 1.56 -3.90
CA THR A 169 3.97 1.69 -4.13
C THR A 169 4.38 3.03 -4.73
N SER A 170 3.54 3.58 -5.61
CA SER A 170 3.77 4.88 -6.26
C SER A 170 3.80 6.08 -5.31
N LEU A 171 3.40 5.89 -4.04
CA LEU A 171 3.35 6.94 -3.03
C LEU A 171 4.51 6.89 -2.06
N TRP A 172 5.42 5.93 -2.24
CA TRP A 172 6.65 5.84 -1.48
C TRP A 172 7.49 7.13 -1.58
N ASN A 173 7.57 7.72 -2.76
CA ASN A 173 8.27 8.99 -2.99
C ASN A 173 7.72 10.14 -2.13
N TRP A 174 6.41 10.17 -1.86
CA TRP A 174 5.78 11.18 -1.02
C TRP A 174 5.88 10.82 0.46
N SER A 175 5.64 9.57 0.84
CA SER A 175 5.74 9.15 2.25
C SER A 175 7.17 9.21 2.78
N SER A 176 8.18 8.89 1.97
CA SER A 176 9.60 8.97 2.36
C SER A 176 10.10 10.39 2.60
N GLY A 177 9.33 11.42 2.20
CA GLY A 177 9.61 12.82 2.53
C GLY A 177 9.65 13.13 4.04
N VAL A 178 9.19 12.20 4.90
CA VAL A 178 9.39 12.31 6.36
C VAL A 178 10.86 12.46 6.74
N GLU A 179 11.77 11.85 5.98
CA GLU A 179 13.22 11.93 6.20
C GLU A 179 13.76 13.36 6.01
N ASP A 180 13.05 14.17 5.23
CA ASP A 180 13.41 15.57 4.97
C ASP A 180 12.72 16.53 5.95
N LYS A 181 11.57 16.14 6.53
CA LYS A 181 10.76 16.98 7.44
C LYS A 181 11.05 16.74 8.92
N VAL A 182 11.44 15.53 9.29
CA VAL A 182 11.68 15.14 10.69
C VAL A 182 13.16 14.79 10.87
N PRO A 183 13.92 15.58 11.64
CA PRO A 183 15.35 15.35 11.82
C PRO A 183 15.67 13.92 12.31
N GLY A 184 16.53 13.23 11.56
CA GLY A 184 16.95 11.86 11.89
C GLY A 184 15.89 10.79 11.64
N ALA A 185 14.75 11.14 11.02
CA ALA A 185 13.78 10.15 10.58
C ALA A 185 14.34 9.27 9.47
N LYS A 186 13.90 8.01 9.48
CA LYS A 186 14.16 7.06 8.39
C LYS A 186 12.89 6.27 8.11
N ALA A 187 12.45 6.27 6.86
CA ALA A 187 11.33 5.49 6.40
C ALA A 187 11.82 4.21 5.71
N VAL A 188 11.04 3.13 5.80
CA VAL A 188 11.28 1.91 5.04
C VAL A 188 9.94 1.38 4.54
N ALA A 189 9.92 0.92 3.29
CA ALA A 189 8.81 0.18 2.69
C ALA A 189 9.08 -1.32 2.73
N VAL A 190 8.05 -2.11 3.08
CA VAL A 190 8.05 -3.58 3.04
C VAL A 190 6.71 -4.07 2.46
N PRO A 191 6.61 -5.33 2.00
CA PRO A 191 5.32 -5.89 1.61
C PRO A 191 4.28 -5.80 2.73
N THR A 192 3.01 -5.64 2.39
CA THR A 192 1.92 -5.76 3.37
C THR A 192 1.90 -7.14 4.03
N PRO A 193 1.35 -7.27 5.25
CA PRO A 193 1.23 -8.56 5.95
C PRO A 193 0.55 -9.68 5.14
N GLY A 194 0.88 -10.93 5.46
CA GLY A 194 0.25 -12.14 4.93
C GLY A 194 0.83 -12.68 3.61
N VAL A 195 0.06 -13.54 2.92
CA VAL A 195 0.60 -14.39 1.83
C VAL A 195 0.65 -13.70 0.47
N ARG A 196 -0.12 -12.63 0.29
CA ARG A 196 -0.27 -11.96 -1.00
C ARG A 196 -0.64 -10.49 -0.81
N PRO A 197 0.10 -9.55 -1.43
CA PRO A 197 -0.26 -8.15 -1.39
C PRO A 197 -1.41 -7.85 -2.36
N TYR A 198 -2.08 -6.71 -2.16
CA TYR A 198 -3.01 -6.16 -3.12
C TYR A 198 -2.26 -5.56 -4.30
N CYS A 199 -2.56 -6.01 -5.52
CA CYS A 199 -2.03 -5.42 -6.76
C CYS A 199 -3.19 -4.87 -7.59
N GLY A 200 -3.12 -3.59 -7.97
CA GLY A 200 -4.01 -2.98 -8.93
C GLY A 200 -3.25 -2.49 -10.16
N ALA A 201 -3.97 -2.20 -11.24
CA ALA A 201 -3.35 -1.72 -12.46
C ALA A 201 -4.31 -0.83 -13.25
N PHE A 202 -3.73 0.12 -13.98
CA PHE A 202 -4.38 0.88 -15.02
C PHE A 202 -3.86 0.40 -16.37
N HIS A 203 -4.78 0.27 -17.31
CA HIS A 203 -4.48 -0.11 -18.69
C HIS A 203 -5.18 0.86 -19.63
N PHE A 204 -4.65 0.96 -20.85
CA PHE A 204 -5.29 1.70 -21.91
C PHE A 204 -5.82 0.78 -22.99
N SER A 205 -6.96 1.15 -23.56
CA SER A 205 -7.65 0.37 -24.59
C SER A 205 -8.11 1.32 -25.70
N PRO A 206 -7.82 1.05 -26.98
CA PRO A 206 -8.41 1.82 -28.07
C PRO A 206 -9.94 1.67 -28.03
N SER A 207 -10.66 2.78 -28.15
CA SER A 207 -12.12 2.72 -28.22
C SER A 207 -12.57 2.05 -29.52
N VAL A 208 -13.60 1.20 -29.43
CA VAL A 208 -14.18 0.48 -30.58
C VAL A 208 -14.75 1.43 -31.64
N ASP A 209 -15.15 2.63 -31.24
CA ASP A 209 -15.74 3.66 -32.11
C ASP A 209 -14.74 4.71 -32.61
N SER A 210 -13.44 4.55 -32.29
CA SER A 210 -12.36 5.44 -32.73
C SER A 210 -12.40 5.62 -34.24
N LYS A 211 -12.33 6.87 -34.69
CA LYS A 211 -12.27 7.20 -36.12
C LYS A 211 -10.86 7.00 -36.71
N ASN A 212 -9.87 6.71 -35.87
CA ASN A 212 -8.51 6.39 -36.29
C ASN A 212 -7.88 5.33 -35.37
N PRO A 213 -8.30 4.05 -35.48
CA PRO A 213 -7.83 2.99 -34.59
C PRO A 213 -6.34 2.71 -34.73
N GLU A 214 -5.76 2.94 -35.92
CA GLU A 214 -4.32 2.79 -36.15
C GLU A 214 -3.53 3.84 -35.35
N ALA A 215 -3.91 5.11 -35.42
CA ALA A 215 -3.26 6.16 -34.62
C ALA A 215 -3.43 5.91 -33.12
N SER A 216 -4.61 5.46 -32.67
CA SER A 216 -4.82 5.05 -31.27
C SER A 216 -3.84 3.95 -30.86
N TYR A 217 -3.68 2.91 -31.68
CA TYR A 217 -2.71 1.84 -31.43
C TYR A 217 -1.27 2.36 -31.33
N TRP A 218 -0.83 3.22 -32.26
CA TRP A 218 0.52 3.76 -32.25
C TRP A 218 0.81 4.63 -31.03
N LEU A 219 -0.17 5.41 -30.57
CA LEU A 219 -0.06 6.18 -29.34
C LEU A 219 0.10 5.26 -28.12
N LEU A 220 -0.70 4.20 -28.02
CA LEU A 220 -0.57 3.24 -26.92
C LEU A 220 0.78 2.53 -26.92
N LYS A 221 1.28 2.17 -28.10
CA LYS A 221 2.61 1.56 -28.26
C LYS A 221 3.72 2.52 -27.82
N TYR A 222 3.59 3.81 -28.10
CA TYR A 222 4.53 4.83 -27.66
C TYR A 222 4.53 4.97 -26.13
N ILE A 223 3.35 5.14 -25.52
CA ILE A 223 3.20 5.29 -24.06
C ILE A 223 3.72 4.05 -23.30
N GLY A 224 3.48 2.85 -23.82
CA GLY A 224 4.00 1.59 -23.26
C GLY A 224 5.44 1.23 -23.67
N SER A 225 6.14 2.12 -24.39
CA SER A 225 7.50 1.89 -24.85
C SER A 225 8.50 1.88 -23.69
N TYR A 226 9.69 1.32 -23.92
CA TYR A 226 10.78 1.34 -22.94
C TYR A 226 11.13 2.76 -22.51
N ILE A 227 11.17 3.71 -23.45
CA ILE A 227 11.59 5.09 -23.18
C ILE A 227 10.58 5.78 -22.25
N CYS A 228 9.29 5.71 -22.56
CA CYS A 228 8.26 6.34 -21.74
C CYS A 228 8.12 5.67 -20.36
N GLN A 229 8.20 4.34 -20.30
CA GLN A 229 8.14 3.62 -19.02
C GLN A 229 9.40 3.85 -18.18
N LYS A 230 10.56 4.01 -18.81
CA LYS A 230 11.79 4.41 -18.13
C LYS A 230 11.67 5.81 -17.53
N GLU A 231 11.25 6.78 -18.33
CA GLU A 231 11.03 8.17 -17.89
C GLU A 231 10.05 8.21 -16.72
N MET A 232 8.90 7.56 -16.86
CA MET A 232 7.90 7.46 -15.80
C MET A 232 8.45 6.84 -14.51
N GLY A 233 9.24 5.76 -14.61
CA GLY A 233 9.88 5.14 -13.45
C GLY A 233 10.89 6.08 -12.79
N GLU A 234 11.73 6.75 -13.58
CA GLU A 234 12.76 7.67 -13.07
C GLU A 234 12.15 8.92 -12.39
N GLU A 235 10.89 9.24 -12.68
CA GLU A 235 10.11 10.29 -12.01
C GLU A 235 9.36 9.82 -10.75
N GLY A 236 9.52 8.56 -10.34
CA GLY A 236 8.94 8.05 -9.09
C GLY A 236 7.62 7.31 -9.23
N TRP A 237 7.15 7.04 -10.45
CA TRP A 237 5.93 6.26 -10.65
C TRP A 237 6.22 4.76 -10.78
N SER A 238 5.27 3.93 -10.35
CA SER A 238 5.36 2.49 -10.57
C SER A 238 5.08 2.12 -12.03
N ILE A 239 5.78 1.14 -12.58
CA ILE A 239 5.76 0.85 -14.04
C ILE A 239 5.46 -0.62 -14.32
N VAL A 240 5.07 -0.94 -15.56
CA VAL A 240 4.68 -2.31 -15.95
C VAL A 240 5.77 -3.06 -16.73
N ARG A 241 6.82 -2.36 -17.17
CA ARG A 241 7.91 -2.92 -17.99
C ARG A 241 8.99 -3.55 -17.12
N ARG A 242 9.04 -4.88 -17.12
CA ARG A 242 10.06 -5.64 -16.36
C ARG A 242 11.48 -5.31 -16.78
N ASP A 243 11.74 -5.13 -18.07
CA ASP A 243 13.08 -4.80 -18.57
C ASP A 243 13.58 -3.42 -18.12
N VAL A 244 12.68 -2.53 -17.70
CA VAL A 244 13.05 -1.31 -16.98
C VAL A 244 13.27 -1.62 -15.49
N LEU A 245 12.33 -2.31 -14.81
CA LEU A 245 12.44 -2.67 -13.38
C LEU A 245 13.67 -3.54 -13.02
N GLU A 246 14.11 -4.34 -13.98
CA GLU A 246 15.23 -5.28 -13.85
C GLU A 246 16.56 -4.66 -14.28
N ASP A 247 16.57 -3.40 -14.74
CA ASP A 247 17.81 -2.69 -15.06
C ASP A 247 18.69 -2.61 -13.79
N PRO A 248 19.93 -3.11 -13.83
CA PRO A 248 20.84 -3.10 -12.69
C PRO A 248 21.07 -1.71 -12.09
N LYS A 249 20.90 -0.64 -12.89
CA LYS A 249 21.00 0.74 -12.44
C LYS A 249 20.08 1.02 -11.25
N TYR A 250 18.84 0.53 -11.29
CA TYR A 250 17.83 0.77 -10.25
C TYR A 250 17.98 -0.13 -9.02
N LYS A 251 18.99 -1.00 -8.98
CA LYS A 251 19.35 -1.77 -7.77
C LYS A 251 20.33 -1.03 -6.87
N ALA A 252 20.88 0.11 -7.31
CA ALA A 252 21.78 0.92 -6.51
C ALA A 252 21.02 1.73 -5.44
N PRO A 253 21.61 1.99 -4.26
CA PRO A 253 20.95 2.71 -3.16
C PRO A 253 20.39 4.08 -3.54
N ASP A 254 21.03 4.78 -4.47
CA ASP A 254 20.62 6.12 -4.92
C ASP A 254 19.20 6.13 -5.53
N TRP A 255 18.70 4.97 -5.99
CA TRP A 255 17.38 4.84 -6.60
C TRP A 255 16.29 4.42 -5.60
N TYR A 256 16.63 4.08 -4.36
CA TYR A 256 15.66 3.51 -3.41
C TYR A 256 14.53 4.45 -3.02
N ARG A 257 14.67 5.78 -3.15
CA ARG A 257 13.57 6.74 -2.95
C ARG A 257 12.73 6.97 -4.21
N GLN A 258 13.25 6.62 -5.39
CA GLN A 258 12.65 6.90 -6.70
C GLN A 258 12.05 5.65 -7.37
N PHE A 259 12.37 4.45 -6.91
CA PHE A 259 12.04 3.20 -7.60
C PHE A 259 11.59 2.09 -6.64
#